data_AF-A0A848J436-F1
#
_entry.id   AF-A0A848J436-F1
#
_cell.length_a   1.000
_cell.length_b   1.000
_cell.length_c   1.000
_cell.angle_alpha   90.00
_cell.angle_beta   90.00
_cell.angle_gamma   90.00
#
_symmetry.space_group_name_H-M   'P 1'
#
loop_
_entity.id
_entity.type
_entity.pdbx_description
1 polymer ?
#
loop_
_entity_poly.entity_id
_entity_poly.type
_entity_poly.pdbx_seq_one_letter_code
_entity_poly.pdbx_strand_id
1 'polypeptide(L)'
;MKTDKYTKILLTVIAINLTLISLKDISFFNKAYADEDNNRYMNIPINENGTIDVRIVDSEELDVSITDINTSDKLKVRLEEVDNSAFFYTKVPVVIKE
;
A
#
# COMPACT_ATOMS: atom_id res chain seq x y z
N MET A 1 38.86 -43.91 30.61
CA MET A 1 37.51 -44.50 30.54
C MET A 1 36.39 -43.64 31.15
N LYS A 2 36.63 -42.80 32.19
CA LYS A 2 35.58 -41.94 32.77
C LYS A 2 35.19 -40.77 31.86
N THR A 3 36.19 -40.09 31.27
CA THR A 3 35.99 -38.94 30.35
C THR A 3 35.10 -39.28 29.15
N ASP A 4 35.27 -40.46 28.57
CA ASP A 4 34.50 -40.95 27.42
C ASP A 4 32.99 -41.03 27.73
N LYS A 5 32.62 -41.48 28.94
CA LYS A 5 31.21 -41.50 29.38
C LYS A 5 30.66 -40.09 29.55
N TYR A 6 31.42 -39.17 30.15
CA TYR A 6 30.98 -37.78 30.34
C TYR A 6 30.77 -37.07 29.00
N THR A 7 31.72 -37.20 28.07
CA THR A 7 31.60 -36.60 26.73
C THR A 7 30.43 -37.20 25.95
N LYS A 8 30.21 -38.51 26.03
CA LYS A 8 29.08 -39.17 25.37
C LYS A 8 27.74 -38.70 25.91
N ILE A 9 27.60 -38.56 27.24
CA ILE A 9 26.38 -38.01 27.86
C ILE A 9 26.12 -36.57 27.39
N LEU A 10 27.16 -35.74 27.40
CA LEU A 10 27.05 -34.34 27.03
C LEU A 10 26.71 -34.17 25.53
N LEU A 11 27.31 -34.98 24.66
CA LEU A 11 26.98 -35.03 23.23
C LEU A 11 25.53 -35.44 23.00
N THR A 12 25.03 -36.44 23.73
CA THR A 12 23.62 -36.86 23.64
C THR A 12 22.66 -35.74 24.06
N VAL A 13 22.97 -35.01 25.14
CA VAL A 13 22.14 -33.89 25.59
C VAL A 13 22.12 -32.75 24.56
N ILE A 14 23.26 -32.41 23.96
CA ILE A 14 23.31 -31.38 22.92
C ILE A 14 22.55 -31.84 21.67
N ALA A 15 22.71 -33.10 21.25
CA ALA A 15 22.01 -33.65 20.10
C ALA A 15 20.48 -33.62 20.27
N ILE A 16 19.97 -33.92 21.46
CA ILE A 16 18.53 -33.85 21.78
C ILE A 16 18.01 -32.41 21.68
N ASN A 17 18.75 -31.42 22.17
CA ASN A 17 18.34 -30.02 22.06
C ASN A 17 18.34 -29.55 20.60
N LEU A 18 19.35 -29.96 19.83
CA LEU A 18 19.46 -29.60 18.43
C LEU A 18 18.34 -30.22 17.57
N THR A 19 17.96 -31.47 17.84
CA THR A 19 16.82 -32.11 17.16
C THR A 19 15.51 -31.42 17.50
N LEU A 20 15.27 -31.02 18.76
CA LEU A 20 14.05 -30.27 19.12
C LEU A 20 13.96 -28.91 18.41
N ILE A 21 15.06 -28.18 18.29
CA ILE A 21 15.10 -26.91 17.56
C ILE A 21 14.85 -27.15 16.06
N SER A 22 15.53 -28.13 15.48
CA SER A 22 15.35 -28.49 14.07
C SER A 22 13.92 -28.94 13.75
N LEU A 23 13.23 -29.63 14.66
CA LEU A 23 11.82 -29.99 14.50
C LEU A 23 10.87 -28.77 14.53
N LYS A 24 11.24 -27.68 15.21
CA LYS A 24 10.45 -26.43 15.21
C LYS A 24 10.66 -25.63 13.92
N ASP A 25 11.85 -25.74 13.33
CA ASP A 25 12.22 -25.05 12.08
C ASP A 25 11.74 -25.81 10.83
N ILE A 26 11.63 -27.15 10.92
CA ILE A 26 10.90 -27.97 9.94
C ILE A 26 9.41 -27.67 10.12
N SER A 27 9.00 -26.63 9.43
CA SER A 27 7.66 -26.03 9.35
C SER A 27 6.64 -27.03 8.77
N PHE A 28 6.32 -28.10 9.51
CA PHE A 28 5.25 -29.05 9.18
C PHE A 28 3.85 -28.41 9.33
N PHE A 29 3.77 -27.32 10.08
CA PHE A 29 2.61 -26.44 10.13
C PHE A 29 2.91 -25.19 9.33
N ASN A 30 2.20 -25.01 8.21
CA ASN A 30 2.14 -23.72 7.53
C ASN A 30 1.69 -22.69 8.56
N LYS A 31 2.54 -21.69 8.82
CA LYS A 31 2.09 -20.51 9.56
C LYS A 31 1.02 -19.87 8.67
N ALA A 32 -0.23 -19.94 9.11
CA ALA A 32 -1.31 -19.21 8.48
C ALA A 32 -0.97 -17.73 8.66
N TYR A 33 -0.44 -17.11 7.61
CA TYR A 33 -0.45 -15.66 7.51
C TYR A 33 -1.91 -15.26 7.52
N ALA A 34 -2.30 -14.43 8.50
CA ALA A 34 -3.59 -13.78 8.45
C ALA A 34 -3.67 -13.06 7.10
N ASP A 35 -4.75 -13.29 6.37
CA ASP A 35 -5.13 -12.46 5.23
C ASP A 35 -5.41 -11.08 5.81
N GLU A 36 -4.36 -10.25 5.88
CA GLU A 36 -4.46 -8.86 6.27
C GLU A 36 -5.37 -8.18 5.25
N ASP A 37 -6.32 -7.41 5.77
CA ASP A 37 -7.25 -6.56 5.02
C ASP A 37 -6.71 -6.16 3.64
N ASN A 38 -7.56 -6.30 2.62
CA ASN A 38 -7.28 -5.93 1.22
C ASN A 38 -6.91 -4.44 0.99
N ASN A 39 -6.59 -3.69 2.04
CA ASN A 39 -5.92 -2.40 1.95
C ASN A 39 -4.42 -2.64 1.80
N ARG A 40 -4.02 -3.00 0.57
CA ARG A 40 -2.63 -3.05 0.14
C ARG A 40 -2.06 -1.63 0.20
N TYR A 41 -1.57 -1.21 1.36
CA TYR A 41 -0.72 -0.03 1.47
C TYR A 41 0.59 -0.35 0.76
N MET A 42 0.71 0.12 -0.48
CA MET A 42 1.92 0.01 -1.26
C MET A 42 2.78 1.24 -0.99
N ASN A 43 4.04 1.04 -0.64
CA ASN A 43 4.99 2.13 -0.51
C ASN A 43 5.29 2.66 -1.92
N ILE A 44 4.60 3.72 -2.34
CA ILE A 44 4.83 4.39 -3.61
C ILE A 44 6.02 5.35 -3.41
N PRO A 45 7.08 5.24 -4.23
CA PRO A 45 8.15 6.22 -4.18
C PRO A 45 7.60 7.59 -4.55
N ILE A 46 7.81 8.56 -3.66
CA ILE A 46 7.49 9.97 -3.91
C ILE A 46 8.63 10.62 -4.70
N ASN A 47 8.28 11.56 -5.57
CA ASN A 47 9.25 12.39 -6.25
C ASN A 47 9.99 13.30 -5.24
N GLU A 48 11.15 13.85 -5.62
CA GLU A 48 11.95 14.75 -4.75
C GLU A 48 11.20 16.02 -4.30
N ASN A 49 10.22 16.45 -5.10
CA ASN A 49 9.33 17.57 -4.82
C ASN A 49 8.08 17.19 -3.99
N GLY A 50 7.98 15.93 -3.54
CA GLY A 50 6.87 15.43 -2.74
C GLY A 50 5.59 15.12 -3.53
N THR A 51 5.63 15.12 -4.87
CA THR A 51 4.48 14.74 -5.71
C THR A 51 4.48 13.26 -6.08
N ILE A 52 3.34 12.79 -6.58
CA ILE A 52 3.18 11.46 -7.19
C ILE A 52 2.61 11.66 -8.58
N ASP A 53 3.37 11.27 -9.60
CA ASP A 53 2.90 11.31 -10.98
C ASP A 53 2.28 9.96 -11.34
N VAL A 54 0.97 9.96 -11.64
CA VAL A 54 0.23 8.74 -11.97
C VAL A 54 -0.23 8.77 -13.43
N ARG A 55 -0.17 7.60 -14.09
CA ARG A 55 -0.81 7.38 -15.38
C ARG A 55 -1.95 6.39 -15.19
N ILE A 56 -3.17 6.86 -15.41
CA ILE A 56 -4.37 6.02 -15.38
C ILE A 56 -4.49 5.37 -16.77
N VAL A 57 -4.48 4.04 -16.80
CA VAL A 57 -4.53 3.25 -18.05
C VAL A 57 -5.96 2.86 -18.39
N ASP A 58 -6.76 2.52 -17.39
CA ASP A 58 -8.16 2.15 -17.53
C ASP A 58 -8.90 2.46 -16.23
N SER A 59 -10.07 3.08 -16.33
CA SER A 59 -10.93 3.46 -15.21
C SER A 59 -12.31 3.83 -15.77
N GLU A 60 -13.36 3.16 -15.28
CA GLU A 60 -14.75 3.43 -15.67
C GLU A 60 -15.23 4.79 -15.14
N GLU A 61 -14.89 5.10 -13.88
CA GLU A 61 -15.17 6.36 -13.23
C GLU A 61 -13.98 6.74 -12.34
N LEU A 62 -13.59 8.01 -12.41
CA LEU A 62 -12.48 8.56 -11.63
C LEU A 62 -13.00 9.72 -10.78
N ASP A 63 -13.15 9.47 -9.49
CA ASP A 63 -13.42 10.52 -8.52
C ASP A 63 -12.12 11.25 -8.15
N VAL A 64 -12.08 12.56 -8.37
CA VAL A 64 -10.94 13.41 -8.06
C VAL A 64 -11.36 14.55 -7.13
N SER A 65 -10.71 14.64 -5.97
CA SER A 65 -10.84 15.78 -5.07
C SER A 65 -9.69 16.74 -5.29
N ILE A 66 -10.01 17.96 -5.70
CA ILE A 66 -9.04 19.05 -5.83
C ILE A 66 -9.20 19.95 -4.61
N THR A 67 -8.21 19.94 -3.73
CA THR A 67 -8.15 20.81 -2.55
C THR A 67 -7.13 21.93 -2.76
N ASP A 68 -7.23 22.99 -1.95
CA ASP A 68 -6.24 24.09 -1.89
C ASP A 68 -5.98 24.85 -3.20
N ILE A 69 -7.00 24.98 -4.06
CA ILE A 69 -6.94 25.90 -5.20
C ILE A 69 -7.22 27.34 -4.75
N ASN A 70 -6.30 28.27 -5.04
CA ASN A 70 -6.51 29.68 -4.72
C ASN A 70 -7.30 30.38 -5.83
N THR A 71 -7.98 31.48 -5.51
CA THR A 71 -8.75 32.30 -6.48
C THR A 71 -7.89 32.92 -7.59
N SER A 72 -6.56 32.93 -7.44
CA SER A 72 -5.61 33.34 -8.47
C SER A 72 -5.24 32.21 -9.44
N ASP A 73 -5.47 30.96 -9.04
CA ASP A 73 -5.09 29.79 -9.82
C ASP A 73 -6.16 29.53 -10.89
N LYS A 74 -5.74 29.56 -12.16
CA LYS A 74 -6.63 29.33 -13.30
C LYS A 74 -6.70 27.84 -13.60
N LEU A 75 -7.79 27.19 -13.19
CA LEU A 75 -8.09 25.81 -13.58
C LEU A 75 -8.91 25.79 -14.88
N LYS A 76 -8.34 25.20 -15.93
CA LYS A 76 -9.04 25.01 -17.21
C LYS A 76 -9.72 23.63 -17.19
N VAL A 77 -11.04 23.62 -17.04
CA VAL A 77 -11.85 22.40 -17.09
C VAL A 77 -12.72 22.42 -18.35
N ARG A 78 -12.89 21.26 -18.99
CA ARG A 78 -13.94 21.04 -19.98
C ARG A 78 -15.04 20.25 -19.30
N LEU A 79 -16.23 20.84 -19.22
CA LEU A 79 -17.40 20.20 -18.65
C LEU A 79 -18.27 19.71 -19.81
N GLU A 80 -18.70 18.44 -19.77
CA GLU A 80 -19.62 17.88 -20.76
C GLU A 80 -21.07 17.98 -20.27
N GLU A 81 -21.29 17.58 -19.01
CA GLU A 81 -22.58 17.66 -18.34
C GLU A 81 -22.38 18.21 -16.93
N VAL A 82 -23.32 19.05 -16.50
CA VAL A 82 -23.34 19.66 -15.17
C VAL A 82 -24.79 19.78 -14.73
N ASP A 83 -25.03 19.60 -13.43
CA ASP A 83 -26.34 19.87 -12.87
C ASP A 83 -26.71 21.35 -13.05
N ASN A 84 -28.01 21.60 -13.19
CA ASN A 84 -28.54 22.98 -13.27
C ASN A 84 -28.17 23.81 -12.03
N SER A 85 -27.84 23.15 -10.92
CA SER A 85 -27.45 23.77 -9.66
C SER A 85 -25.97 24.13 -9.53
N ALA A 86 -25.11 23.63 -10.43
CA ALA A 86 -23.66 23.74 -10.31
C ALA A 86 -23.15 25.20 -10.26
N PHE A 87 -23.93 26.15 -10.79
CA PHE A 87 -23.54 27.56 -10.85
C PHE A 87 -24.51 28.52 -10.15
N PHE A 88 -25.35 28.06 -9.21
CA PHE A 88 -26.38 28.93 -8.60
C PHE A 88 -25.84 30.20 -7.95
N TYR A 89 -24.66 30.14 -7.34
CA TYR A 89 -24.08 31.26 -6.58
C TYR A 89 -23.01 32.04 -7.38
N THR A 90 -22.85 31.76 -8.68
CA THR A 90 -21.82 32.42 -9.49
C THR A 90 -22.31 32.75 -10.90
N LYS A 91 -21.84 33.87 -11.44
CA LYS A 91 -22.09 34.25 -12.84
C LYS A 91 -20.99 33.65 -13.69
N VAL A 92 -21.35 32.72 -14.58
CA VAL A 92 -20.40 32.13 -15.54
C VAL A 92 -20.22 33.10 -16.71
N PRO A 93 -19.01 33.67 -16.93
CA PRO A 93 -18.76 34.51 -18.09
C PRO A 93 -18.62 33.64 -19.35
N VAL A 94 -19.72 33.42 -20.07
CA VAL A 94 -19.72 32.70 -21.35
C VAL A 94 -19.47 33.64 -22.52
N VAL A 95 -18.59 33.22 -23.44
CA VAL A 95 -18.40 33.88 -24.74
C VAL A 95 -19.00 32.97 -25.80
N ILE A 96 -20.16 33.35 -26.33
CA ILE A 96 -20.81 32.64 -27.42
C ILE A 96 -20.07 33.01 -28.71
N LYS A 97 -19.48 32.03 -29.39
CA LYS A 97 -18.97 32.21 -30.75
C LYS A 97 -20.10 31.88 -31.72
N GLU A 98 -20.55 32.87 -32.47
CA GLU A 98 -21.42 32.71 -33.65
C GLU A 98 -20.67 32.00 -34.79
#